data_AF-A0AAU0F2C7-F1
#
_entry.id   AF-A0AAU0F2C7-F1
#
_cell.length_a   1.000
_cell.length_b   1.000
_cell.length_c   1.000
_cell.angle_alpha   90.00
_cell.angle_beta   90.00
_cell.angle_gamma   90.00
#
_symmetry.space_group_name_H-M   'P 1'
#
loop_
_entity.id
_entity.type
_entity.pdbx_description
1 polymer ?
#
loop_
_entity_poly.entity_id
_entity_poly.type
_entity_poly.pdbx_seq_one_letter_code
_entity_poly.pdbx_strand_id
1 'polypeptide(L)'
;MFDSGILAFGPFPADSFFQPNKYQNYDAVLAMYHDQGLAPFKTLAYEEGVNYTAGLPYIRTSPDHGTAYDIAGKNIADERSLTEAIFTGIKIFRNRQEYQELLKNRLQPRKTISDSGVDEDLPEISEG
;
A
#
# COMPACT_ATOMS: atom_id res chain seq x y z
N MET A 1 -13.23 -1.02 -12.18
CA MET A 1 -12.15 -0.59 -11.26
C MET A 1 -12.73 0.12 -10.05
N PHE A 2 -13.52 1.18 -10.23
CA PHE A 2 -14.28 1.79 -9.13
C PHE A 2 -15.34 0.84 -8.56
N ASP A 3 -16.02 0.06 -9.42
CA ASP A 3 -17.03 -0.93 -9.01
C ASP A 3 -16.45 -2.12 -8.21
N SER A 4 -15.13 -2.31 -8.28
CA SER A 4 -14.39 -3.30 -7.49
C SER A 4 -13.76 -2.70 -6.21
N GLY A 5 -14.10 -1.46 -5.86
CA GLY A 5 -13.57 -0.75 -4.69
C GLY A 5 -12.14 -0.24 -4.83
N ILE A 6 -11.58 -0.21 -6.04
CA ILE A 6 -10.20 0.24 -6.30
C ILE A 6 -10.23 1.65 -6.90
N LEU A 7 -9.66 2.60 -6.17
CA LEU A 7 -9.50 3.98 -6.61
C LEU A 7 -8.24 4.12 -7.49
N ALA A 8 -8.37 3.78 -8.78
CA ALA A 8 -7.30 3.91 -9.75
C ALA A 8 -7.57 5.09 -10.71
N PHE A 9 -6.57 5.96 -10.85
CA PHE A 9 -6.65 7.16 -11.68
C PHE A 9 -5.50 7.18 -12.69
N GLY A 10 -5.79 7.66 -13.90
CA GLY A 10 -4.85 7.71 -15.01
C GLY A 10 -5.45 7.18 -16.32
N PRO A 11 -4.62 6.90 -17.34
CA PRO A 11 -3.17 7.05 -17.33
C PRO A 11 -2.72 8.52 -17.25
N PHE A 12 -1.59 8.76 -16.60
CA PHE A 12 -0.95 10.09 -16.52
C PHE A 12 0.38 10.08 -17.29
N PRO A 13 0.77 11.19 -17.95
CA PRO A 13 2.12 11.33 -18.49
C PRO A 13 3.13 11.41 -17.34
N ALA A 14 4.06 10.46 -17.29
CA ALA A 14 4.97 10.29 -16.14
C ALA A 14 5.82 11.54 -15.86
N ASP A 15 6.35 12.18 -16.90
CA ASP A 15 7.11 13.43 -16.82
C ASP A 15 6.34 14.54 -16.10
N SER A 16 5.05 14.71 -16.42
CA SER A 16 4.17 15.73 -15.84
C SER A 16 3.53 15.31 -14.51
N PHE A 17 3.54 14.02 -14.19
CA PHE A 17 2.97 13.46 -12.97
C PHE A 17 3.89 13.68 -11.76
N PHE A 18 5.21 13.56 -11.96
CA PHE A 18 6.17 13.80 -10.89
C PHE A 18 6.52 15.29 -10.69
N GLN A 19 5.97 16.20 -11.52
CA GLN A 19 6.14 17.66 -11.41
C GLN A 19 4.95 18.37 -10.71
N PRO A 20 5.25 19.43 -9.94
CA PRO A 20 5.54 19.28 -8.52
C PRO A 20 4.35 18.67 -7.75
N ASN A 21 4.66 17.64 -6.96
CA ASN A 21 3.83 17.08 -5.87
C ASN A 21 2.48 16.45 -6.22
N LYS A 22 2.08 16.31 -7.50
CA LYS A 22 0.82 15.60 -7.83
C LYS A 22 0.77 14.18 -7.26
N TYR A 23 1.92 13.49 -7.21
CA TYR A 23 2.05 12.16 -6.64
C TYR A 23 1.70 12.08 -5.14
N GLN A 24 1.76 13.21 -4.40
CA GLN A 24 1.44 13.24 -2.96
C GLN A 24 -0.05 13.07 -2.68
N ASN A 25 -0.90 13.20 -3.69
CA ASN A 25 -2.35 12.96 -3.58
C ASN A 25 -2.72 11.48 -3.69
N TYR A 26 -1.74 10.58 -3.78
CA TYR A 26 -1.95 9.14 -4.01
C TYR A 26 -1.15 8.31 -3.01
N ASP A 27 -1.72 7.19 -2.57
CA ASP A 27 -1.03 6.24 -1.68
C ASP A 27 0.05 5.41 -2.41
N ALA A 28 -0.12 5.19 -3.72
CA ALA A 28 0.79 4.42 -4.54
C ALA A 28 0.75 4.88 -6.01
N VAL A 29 1.87 4.68 -6.71
CA VAL A 29 2.01 4.98 -8.14
C VAL A 29 2.38 3.70 -8.89
N LEU A 30 1.63 3.35 -9.93
CA LEU A 30 1.92 2.21 -10.80
C LEU A 30 2.61 2.71 -12.09
N ALA A 31 3.93 2.56 -12.16
CA ALA A 31 4.68 2.77 -13.39
C ALA A 31 4.53 1.55 -14.33
N MET A 32 4.52 1.79 -15.64
CA MET A 32 4.37 0.73 -16.64
C MET A 32 5.68 -0.05 -16.86
N TYR A 33 6.83 0.57 -16.59
CA TYR A 33 8.14 -0.06 -16.68
C TYR A 33 9.11 0.53 -15.65
N HIS A 34 10.22 -0.18 -15.44
CA HIS A 34 11.19 0.05 -14.37
C HIS A 34 11.69 1.50 -14.30
N ASP A 35 12.33 2.00 -15.36
CA ASP A 35 12.97 3.31 -15.33
C ASP A 35 11.99 4.48 -15.23
N GLN A 36 10.72 4.26 -15.63
CA GLN A 36 9.66 5.27 -15.50
C GLN A 36 9.33 5.59 -14.04
N GLY A 37 9.37 4.58 -13.17
CA GLY A 37 9.10 4.75 -11.74
C GLY A 37 10.36 4.91 -10.91
N LEU A 38 11.44 4.20 -11.26
CA LEU A 38 12.64 4.17 -10.43
C LEU A 38 13.40 5.50 -10.47
N ALA A 39 13.52 6.15 -11.62
CA ALA A 39 14.21 7.43 -11.72
C ALA A 39 13.62 8.51 -10.78
N PRO A 40 12.31 8.81 -10.80
CA PRO A 40 11.72 9.76 -9.86
C PRO A 40 11.75 9.24 -8.42
N PHE A 41 11.56 7.93 -8.18
CA PHE A 41 11.66 7.35 -6.84
C PHE A 41 13.03 7.63 -6.20
N LYS A 42 14.12 7.42 -6.93
CA LYS A 42 15.49 7.69 -6.45
C LYS A 42 15.73 9.16 -6.12
N THR A 43 15.12 10.07 -6.88
CA THR A 43 15.20 11.51 -6.60
C THR A 43 14.41 11.90 -5.35
N LEU A 44 13.28 11.23 -5.08
CA LEU A 44 12.40 11.54 -3.96
C LEU A 44 12.82 10.85 -2.64
N ALA A 45 13.21 9.58 -2.70
CA ALA A 45 13.49 8.74 -1.53
C ALA A 45 14.98 8.75 -1.11
N TYR A 46 15.85 9.31 -1.95
CA TYR A 46 17.30 9.40 -1.73
C TYR A 46 17.90 8.09 -1.19
N GLU A 47 18.34 8.06 0.08
CA GLU A 47 18.99 6.91 0.72
C GLU A 47 18.06 6.11 1.65
N GLU A 48 16.80 6.50 1.80
CA GLU A 48 15.80 5.85 2.66
C GLU A 48 14.88 4.90 1.88
N GLY A 49 15.12 4.73 0.57
CA GLY A 49 14.34 3.85 -0.28
C GLY A 49 14.37 2.38 0.17
N VAL A 50 13.20 1.72 0.14
CA VAL A 50 13.03 0.30 0.45
C VAL A 50 12.34 -0.41 -0.70
N ASN A 51 12.92 -1.53 -1.13
CA ASN A 51 12.31 -2.42 -2.09
C ASN A 51 11.40 -3.44 -1.38
N TYR A 52 10.11 -3.38 -1.65
CA TYR A 52 9.12 -4.33 -1.14
C TYR A 52 8.60 -5.24 -2.26
N THR A 53 8.51 -6.53 -1.98
CA THR A 53 7.96 -7.51 -2.94
C THR A 53 6.55 -7.92 -2.53
N ALA A 54 5.55 -7.37 -3.22
CA ALA A 54 4.15 -7.74 -3.04
C ALA A 54 3.83 -9.12 -3.66
N GLY A 55 2.75 -9.75 -3.20
CA GLY A 55 2.24 -11.01 -3.77
C GLY A 55 2.84 -12.29 -3.18
N LEU A 56 3.88 -12.20 -2.35
CA LEU A 56 4.44 -13.36 -1.65
C LEU A 56 3.62 -13.75 -0.40
N PRO A 57 3.64 -15.03 0.01
CA PRO A 57 2.96 -15.49 1.23
C PRO A 57 3.66 -15.02 2.53
N TYR A 58 4.86 -14.47 2.42
CA TYR A 58 5.64 -13.90 3.52
C TYR A 58 6.09 -12.46 3.19
N ILE A 59 6.62 -11.76 4.18
CA ILE A 59 7.11 -10.39 4.02
C ILE A 59 8.54 -10.44 3.48
N ARG A 60 8.80 -9.71 2.40
CA ARG A 60 10.15 -9.52 1.85
C ARG A 60 10.40 -8.05 1.57
N THR A 61 11.39 -7.49 2.23
CA THR A 61 11.97 -6.17 1.99
C THR A 61 13.45 -6.30 1.65
N SER A 62 14.01 -5.33 0.95
CA SER A 62 15.45 -5.25 0.69
C SER A 62 15.91 -3.79 0.58
N PRO A 63 17.21 -3.50 0.78
CA PRO A 63 17.76 -2.19 0.47
C PRO A 63 17.57 -1.86 -1.01
N ASP A 64 17.71 -0.58 -1.31
CA ASP A 64 17.52 -0.03 -2.66
C ASP A 64 18.84 0.28 -3.38
N HIS A 65 19.99 -0.01 -2.76
CA HIS A 65 21.30 0.09 -3.41
C HIS A 65 21.81 -1.28 -3.90
N GLY A 66 22.80 -1.23 -4.80
CA GLY A 66 23.53 -2.40 -5.28
C GLY A 66 24.61 -2.87 -4.30
N THR A 67 25.52 -3.70 -4.79
CA THR A 67 26.57 -4.35 -3.97
C THR A 67 27.71 -3.43 -3.56
N ALA A 68 27.95 -2.33 -4.30
CA ALA A 68 29.01 -1.35 -4.03
C ALA A 68 30.39 -2.00 -3.74
N TYR A 69 30.88 -2.85 -4.65
CA TYR A 69 32.13 -3.61 -4.48
C TYR A 69 33.37 -2.74 -4.26
N ASP A 70 33.36 -1.52 -4.79
CA ASP A 70 34.42 -0.54 -4.65
C ASP A 70 34.60 -0.04 -3.21
N ILE A 71 33.57 -0.13 -2.36
CA ILE A 71 33.63 0.26 -0.94
C ILE A 71 33.63 -0.93 0.03
N ALA A 72 33.56 -2.16 -0.48
CA ALA A 72 33.57 -3.36 0.33
C ALA A 72 34.84 -3.44 1.21
N GLY A 73 34.65 -3.70 2.50
CA GLY A 73 35.75 -3.78 3.48
C GLY A 73 36.37 -2.44 3.88
N LYS A 74 35.89 -1.30 3.35
CA LYS A 74 36.40 0.04 3.70
C LYS A 74 35.69 0.69 4.89
N ASN A 75 34.59 0.09 5.37
CA ASN A 75 33.78 0.59 6.49
C ASN A 75 33.22 2.01 6.26
N ILE A 76 32.83 2.32 5.02
CA ILE A 76 32.26 3.61 4.59
C ILE A 76 30.87 3.46 3.93
N ALA A 77 30.26 2.28 4.02
CA ALA A 77 28.94 2.04 3.48
C ALA A 77 27.87 2.68 4.38
N ASP A 78 26.85 3.26 3.77
CA ASP A 78 25.70 3.79 4.49
C ASP A 78 24.66 2.69 4.72
N GLU A 79 24.33 2.43 5.99
CA GLU A 79 23.41 1.38 6.41
C GLU A 79 21.94 1.79 6.44
N ARG A 80 21.60 3.05 6.15
CA ARG A 80 20.23 3.60 6.33
C ARG A 80 19.19 2.82 5.52
N SER A 81 19.44 2.56 4.24
CA SER A 81 18.49 1.80 3.39
C SER A 81 18.24 0.38 3.92
N LEU A 82 19.26 -0.29 4.45
CA LEU A 82 19.09 -1.61 5.06
C LEU A 82 18.29 -1.51 6.37
N THR A 83 18.58 -0.51 7.18
CA THR A 83 17.88 -0.23 8.44
C THR A 83 16.40 0.04 8.18
N GLU A 84 16.07 0.88 7.20
CA GLU A 84 14.70 1.15 6.76
C GLU A 84 14.01 -0.09 6.20
N ALA A 85 14.73 -0.94 5.47
CA ALA A 85 14.18 -2.21 4.97
C ALA A 85 13.76 -3.14 6.11
N ILE A 86 14.55 -3.20 7.19
CA ILE A 86 14.24 -3.99 8.39
C ILE A 86 13.02 -3.42 9.10
N PHE A 87 13.00 -2.11 9.40
CA PHE A 87 11.89 -1.48 10.10
C PHE A 87 10.59 -1.51 9.30
N THR A 88 10.66 -1.36 7.98
CA THR A 88 9.52 -1.53 7.08
C THR A 88 8.97 -2.96 7.16
N GLY A 89 9.83 -3.97 7.19
CA GLY A 89 9.42 -5.37 7.38
C GLY A 89 8.65 -5.58 8.69
N ILE A 90 9.16 -5.02 9.80
CA ILE A 90 8.51 -5.07 11.12
C ILE A 90 7.16 -4.34 11.09
N LYS A 91 7.10 -3.16 10.47
CA LYS A 91 5.87 -2.37 10.33
C LYS A 91 4.80 -3.14 9.56
N ILE A 92 5.15 -3.73 8.42
CA ILE A 92 4.22 -4.55 7.63
C ILE A 92 3.71 -5.74 8.45
N PHE A 93 4.59 -6.39 9.22
CA PHE A 93 4.20 -7.52 10.07
C PHE A 93 3.16 -7.11 11.11
N ARG A 94 3.42 -6.02 11.86
CA ARG A 94 2.49 -5.50 12.87
C ARG A 94 1.15 -5.10 12.27
N ASN A 95 1.17 -4.37 11.15
CA ASN A 95 -0.05 -3.96 10.45
C ASN A 95 -0.89 -5.16 9.99
N ARG A 96 -0.25 -6.23 9.50
CA ARG A 96 -0.96 -7.46 9.13
C ARG A 96 -1.59 -8.14 10.34
N GLN A 97 -0.88 -8.23 11.47
CA GLN A 97 -1.43 -8.81 12.71
C GLN A 97 -2.64 -8.01 13.22
N GLU A 98 -2.48 -6.69 13.34
CA GLU A 98 -3.54 -5.78 13.77
C GLU A 98 -4.77 -5.89 12.86
N TYR A 99 -4.58 -5.90 11.53
CA TYR A 99 -5.68 -6.07 10.60
C TYR A 99 -6.44 -7.40 10.81
N GLN A 100 -5.73 -8.51 11.05
CA GLN A 100 -6.39 -9.78 11.36
C GLN A 100 -7.15 -9.73 12.69
N GLU A 101 -6.62 -9.06 13.70
CA GLU A 101 -7.30 -8.87 14.99
C GLU A 101 -8.58 -8.05 14.84
N LEU A 102 -8.53 -6.94 14.11
CA LEU A 102 -9.69 -6.08 13.83
C LEU A 102 -10.78 -6.82 13.05
N LEU A 103 -10.41 -7.72 12.15
CA LEU A 103 -11.37 -8.52 11.37
C LEU A 103 -12.09 -9.60 12.18
N LYS A 104 -11.51 -10.12 13.28
CA LYS A 104 -12.09 -11.22 14.07
C LYS A 104 -13.49 -10.88 14.61
N ASN A 105 -13.70 -9.63 15.03
CA ASN A 105 -14.95 -9.16 15.65
C ASN A 105 -15.71 -8.15 14.78
N ARG A 106 -15.49 -8.17 13.46
CA ARG A 106 -16.19 -7.22 12.57
C ARG A 106 -17.70 -7.47 12.62
N LEU A 107 -18.48 -6.39 12.73
CA LEU A 107 -19.92 -6.46 12.59
C LEU A 107 -20.26 -7.00 11.20
N GLN A 108 -20.99 -8.10 11.16
CA GLN A 108 -21.53 -8.63 9.92
C GLN A 108 -22.63 -7.66 9.46
N PRO A 109 -22.61 -7.20 8.20
CA PRO A 109 -23.74 -6.45 7.68
C PRO A 109 -24.99 -7.33 7.84
N ARG A 110 -26.08 -6.74 8.35
CA ARG A 110 -27.37 -7.40 8.46
C ARG A 110 -27.70 -7.94 7.05
N LYS A 111 -27.94 -9.25 6.93
CA LYS A 111 -28.48 -9.81 5.69
C LYS A 111 -29.84 -9.13 5.48
N THR A 112 -29.91 -8.15 4.59
CA THR A 112 -31.18 -7.69 4.06
C THR A 112 -31.78 -8.88 3.32
N ILE A 113 -32.80 -9.50 3.91
CA ILE A 113 -33.69 -10.37 3.17
C ILE A 113 -34.47 -9.42 2.26
N SER A 114 -34.03 -9.26 1.02
CA SER A 114 -34.81 -8.54 0.03
C SER A 114 -34.75 -9.28 -1.30
N ASP A 115 -35.51 -10.37 -1.39
CA ASP A 115 -36.40 -10.56 -2.55
C ASP A 115 -37.90 -10.38 -2.17
N SER A 116 -38.17 -9.87 -0.97
CA SER A 116 -39.51 -9.45 -0.53
C SER A 116 -39.33 -8.24 0.38
N GLY A 117 -39.47 -7.03 -0.16
CA GLY A 117 -39.19 -5.75 0.52
C GLY A 117 -40.17 -5.41 1.65
N VAL A 118 -40.25 -6.26 2.67
CA VAL A 118 -41.00 -6.00 3.91
C VAL A 118 -40.00 -5.96 5.05
N ASP A 119 -39.88 -4.79 5.67
CA ASP A 119 -39.02 -4.57 6.84
C ASP A 119 -39.78 -5.04 8.08
N GLU A 120 -39.44 -6.23 8.59
CA GLU A 120 -40.11 -6.90 9.74
C GLU A 120 -39.96 -6.15 11.08
N ASP A 121 -39.11 -5.12 11.13
CA ASP A 121 -38.84 -4.33 12.34
C ASP A 121 -39.71 -3.06 12.46
N LEU A 122 -40.59 -2.78 11.50
CA LEU A 122 -41.54 -1.67 11.62
C LEU A 122 -42.67 -2.07 12.60
N PRO A 123 -42.96 -1.27 13.64
CA PRO A 123 -44.09 -1.56 14.51
C PRO A 123 -45.37 -1.58 13.67
N GLU A 124 -46.17 -2.64 13.81
CA GLU A 124 -47.49 -2.69 13.17
C GLU A 124 -48.28 -1.46 13.61
N ILE A 125 -48.67 -0.66 12.62
CA ILE A 125 -49.53 0.50 12.86
C ILE A 125 -50.91 -0.08 13.21
N SER A 126 -51.24 -0.11 14.50
CA SER A 126 -52.57 -0.47 14.96
C SER A 126 -53.52 0.67 14.59
N GLU A 127 -54.21 0.55 13.44
CA GLU A 127 -55.39 1.36 13.19
C GLU A 127 -56.53 0.83 14.08
N GLY A 128 -57.12 1.74 14.86
CA GLY A 128 -58.12 1.45 15.89
C GLY A 128 -59.50 1.08 15.38
#